data_AF-A0A431N3S5-F1
#
_entry.id   AF-A0A431N3S5-F1
#
_cell.length_a   1.000
_cell.length_b   1.000
_cell.length_c   1.000
_cell.angle_alpha   90.00
_cell.angle_beta   90.00
_cell.angle_gamma   90.00
#
_symmetry.space_group_name_H-M   'P 1'
#
loop_
_entity.id
_entity.type
_entity.pdbx_description
1 polymer ?
#
loop_
_entity_poly.entity_id
_entity_poly.type
_entity_poly.pdbx_seq_one_letter_code
_entity_poly.pdbx_strand_id
1 'polypeptide(L)' 'MPHLMIAALLGAGLYAGYKFVASTAQRMADEAKRAQDELMRQASGAVEKNLGNLEYDPATGVYRPADRT' A
#
# COMPACT_ATOMS: atom_id res chain seq x y z
N MET A 1 48.53 12.28 16.50
CA MET A 1 47.13 12.60 16.86
C MET A 1 46.17 13.03 15.73
N PRO A 2 46.55 13.29 14.45
CA PRO A 2 45.57 13.69 13.43
C PRO A 2 44.65 12.56 12.96
N HIS A 3 45.06 11.30 13.13
CA HIS A 3 44.33 10.11 12.70
C HIS A 3 42.99 9.94 13.46
N LEU A 4 42.95 10.33 14.73
CA LEU A 4 41.75 10.27 15.56
C LEU A 4 40.68 11.28 15.12
N MET A 5 41.10 12.47 14.68
CA MET A 5 40.18 13.48 14.14
C MET A 5 39.52 13.00 12.83
N ILE A 6 40.30 12.37 11.95
CA ILE A 6 39.78 11.80 10.69
C ILE A 6 38.78 10.67 10.99
N ALA A 7 39.10 9.78 11.92
CA ALA A 7 38.19 8.71 12.34
C ALA A 7 36.89 9.26 12.97
N ALA A 8 36.99 10.30 13.80
CA ALA A 8 35.83 10.95 14.41
C ALA A 8 34.93 11.63 13.36
N LEU A 9 35.53 12.32 12.38
CA LEU A 9 34.79 12.95 11.28
C LEU A 9 34.10 11.91 10.38
N LEU A 10 34.79 10.81 10.06
CA LEU A 10 34.20 9.70 9.29
C LEU A 10 33.03 9.07 10.05
N GLY A 11 33.20 8.80 11.35
CA GLY A 11 32.14 8.24 12.19
C GLY A 11 30.93 9.16 12.29
N ALA A 12 31.15 10.46 12.51
CA ALA A 12 30.08 11.45 12.58
C ALA A 12 29.35 11.61 11.24
N GLY A 13 30.09 11.63 10.12
CA GLY A 13 29.51 11.71 8.78
C GLY A 13 28.64 10.50 8.43
N LEU A 14 29.13 9.28 8.71
CA LEU A 14 28.37 8.04 8.49
C LEU A 14 27.12 7.98 9.36
N TYR A 15 27.21 8.36 10.64
CA TYR A 15 26.07 8.36 11.55
C TYR A 15 25.00 9.38 11.13
N ALA A 16 25.41 10.61 10.80
CA ALA A 16 24.50 11.65 10.33
C ALA A 16 23.82 11.26 9.00
N GLY A 17 24.59 10.68 8.06
CA GLY A 17 24.06 10.18 6.80
C GLY A 17 23.04 9.06 6.99
N TYR A 18 23.38 8.04 7.80
CA TYR A 18 22.46 6.95 8.11
C TYR A 18 21.16 7.45 8.76
N LYS A 19 21.28 8.33 9.77
CA LYS A 19 20.12 8.89 10.46
C LYS A 19 19.20 9.68 9.52
N PHE A 20 19.78 10.46 8.60
CA PHE A 20 19.02 11.22 7.61
C PHE A 20 18.26 10.29 6.65
N VAL A 21 18.94 9.29 6.09
CA VAL A 21 18.32 8.30 5.19
C VAL A 21 17.24 7.52 5.90
N ALA A 22 17.48 7.04 7.13
CA ALA A 22 16.49 6.31 7.91
C ALA A 22 15.23 7.16 8.18
N SER A 23 15.40 8.43 8.53
CA SER A 23 14.26 9.34 8.77
C SER A 23 13.45 9.61 7.50
N THR A 24 14.10 9.63 6.34
CA THR A 24 13.44 9.84 5.04
C THR A 24 12.71 8.58 4.60
N ALA A 25 13.33 7.40 4.78
CA ALA A 25 12.74 6.11 4.48
C ALA A 25 11.48 5.84 5.32
N GLN A 26 11.48 6.22 6.60
CA GLN A 26 10.29 6.11 7.45
C GLN A 26 9.12 6.96 6.93
N ARG A 27 9.37 8.21 6.52
CA ARG A 27 8.33 9.08 5.96
C ARG A 27 7.74 8.49 4.66
N MET A 28 8.61 7.98 3.79
CA MET A 28 8.20 7.34 2.54
C MET A 28 7.40 6.05 2.80
N ALA A 29 7.78 5.26 3.79
CA ALA A 29 7.06 4.05 4.18
C ALA A 29 5.66 4.36 4.74
N ASP A 30 5.54 5.41 5.55
CA ASP A 30 4.27 5.87 6.10
C ASP A 30 3.33 6.39 5.00
N GLU A 31 3.86 7.16 4.03
CA GLU A 31 3.10 7.60 2.86
C GLU A 31 2.65 6.44 1.97
N ALA A 32 3.55 5.48 1.68
CA ALA A 32 3.22 4.29 0.91
C ALA A 32 2.14 3.44 1.58
N LYS A 33 2.19 3.30 2.92
CA LYS A 33 1.18 2.57 3.69
C LYS A 33 -0.18 3.26 3.64
N ARG A 34 -0.24 4.59 3.76
CA ARG A 34 -1.48 5.36 3.62
C ARG A 34 -2.08 5.23 2.22
N ALA A 35 -1.26 5.32 1.18
CA ALA A 35 -1.71 5.12 -0.20
C ALA A 35 -2.25 3.70 -0.43
N GLN A 36 -1.60 2.69 0.16
CA GLN A 36 -2.07 1.31 0.08
C GLN A 36 -3.41 1.10 0.81
N ASP A 37 -3.57 1.68 2.00
CA ASP A 37 -4.84 1.64 2.76
C ASP A 37 -5.98 2.35 2.01
N GLU A 38 -5.70 3.48 1.35
CA GLU A 38 -6.68 4.22 0.56
C GLU A 38 -7.10 3.44 -0.70
N LEU A 39 -6.15 2.81 -1.40
CA LEU A 39 -6.43 1.90 -2.52
C LEU A 39 -7.24 0.69 -2.07
N MET A 40 -6.94 0.09 -0.92
CA MET A 40 -7.72 -1.03 -0.36
C MET A 40 -9.14 -0.60 0.00
N ARG A 41 -9.32 0.59 0.58
CA ARG A 41 -10.66 1.15 0.87
C ARG A 41 -11.45 1.43 -0.40
N GLN A 42 -10.81 1.97 -1.43
CA GLN A 42 -11.47 2.22 -2.71
C GLN A 42 -11.83 0.91 -3.43
N ALA A 43 -10.94 -0.10 -3.38
CA ALA A 43 -11.19 -1.42 -3.95
C ALA A 43 -12.31 -2.18 -3.21
N SER A 44 -12.38 -2.08 -1.88
CA SER A 44 -13.45 -2.69 -1.08
C SER A 44 -14.78 -1.94 -1.20
N GLY A 45 -14.77 -0.63 -1.43
CA GLY A 45 -15.98 0.16 -1.69
C GLY A 45 -16.55 0.00 -3.12
N ALA A 46 -15.76 -0.45 -4.09
CA ALA A 46 -16.15 -0.47 -5.50
C ALA A 46 -16.88 -1.74 -5.96
N VAL A 47 -16.90 -2.84 -5.19
CA VAL A 47 -17.44 -4.12 -5.70
C VAL A 47 -18.16 -4.94 -4.63
N GLU A 48 -19.13 -4.34 -3.94
CA GLU A 48 -20.31 -5.11 -3.58
C GLU A 48 -21.29 -5.01 -4.77
N LYS A 49 -20.95 -5.67 -5.88
CA LYS A 49 -21.88 -5.83 -7.00
C LYS A 49 -23.05 -6.63 -6.46
N ASN A 50 -24.12 -5.95 -6.11
CA ASN A 50 -25.36 -6.55 -5.68
C ASN A 50 -25.97 -7.23 -6.92
N LEU A 51 -25.64 -8.50 -7.15
CA LEU A 51 -26.04 -9.27 -8.33
C LEU A 51 -27.54 -9.62 -8.35
N GLY A 52 -28.33 -9.08 -7.40
CA GLY A 52 -29.74 -9.39 -7.24
C GLY A 52 -29.97 -10.87 -6.93
N ASN A 53 -31.23 -11.31 -7.00
CA ASN A 53 -31.51 -12.74 -7.05
C ASN A 53 -31.04 -13.27 -8.40
N LEU A 54 -30.15 -14.25 -8.40
CA LEU A 54 -29.72 -14.95 -9.60
C LEU A 54 -30.67 -16.12 -9.86
N GLU A 55 -31.31 -16.15 -11.03
CA GLU A 55 -32.16 -17.27 -11.46
C GLU A 55 -31.38 -18.17 -12.42
N TYR A 56 -31.51 -19.48 -12.22
CA TYR A 56 -30.83 -20.46 -13.06
C TYR A 56 -31.55 -20.62 -14.40
N ASP A 57 -30.88 -20.34 -15.51
CA ASP A 57 -31.41 -20.60 -16.85
C ASP A 57 -30.96 -22.00 -17.33
N PRO A 58 -31.87 -23.00 -17.38
CA PRO A 58 -31.53 -24.36 -17.79
C PRO A 58 -31.23 -24.49 -19.28
N ALA A 59 -31.59 -23.51 -20.12
CA ALA A 59 -31.31 -23.54 -21.56
C ALA A 59 -29.87 -23.16 -21.87
N THR A 60 -29.27 -22.28 -21.07
CA THR A 60 -27.87 -21.85 -21.24
C THR A 60 -26.92 -22.39 -20.19
N GLY A 61 -27.46 -22.98 -19.10
CA GLY A 61 -26.67 -23.53 -18.00
C GLY A 61 -25.97 -22.45 -17.15
N VAL A 62 -26.33 -21.18 -17.34
CA VAL A 62 -25.72 -20.03 -16.66
C VAL A 62 -26.77 -19.31 -15.80
N TYR A 63 -26.36 -18.84 -14.64
CA TYR A 63 -27.21 -18.00 -13.78
C TYR A 63 -27.34 -16.59 -14.36
N ARG A 64 -28.57 -16.10 -14.51
CA ARG A 64 -28.87 -14.75 -15.00
C ARG A 64 -29.42 -13.89 -13.85
N PRO A 65 -29.11 -12.58 -13.81
CA PRO A 65 -29.75 -11.68 -12.86
C PRO A 65 -31.26 -11.64 -13.11
N ALA A 66 -32.06 -11.85 -12.07
CA ALA A 66 -33.50 -11.68 -12.14
C ALA A 66 -33.78 -10.18 -12.31
N ASP A 67 -34.23 -9.78 -13.50
CA ASP A 67 -34.62 -8.41 -13.81
C ASP A 67 -35.69 -7.97 -12.80
N ARG A 68 -35.35 -7.00 -11.95
CA ARG A 68 -36.34 -6.29 -11.13
C ARG A 68 -37.10 -5.35 -12.06
N THR A 69 -38.32 -5.74 -12.43
CA THR A 69 -39.32 -4.85 -13.02
C THR A 69 -39.76 -3.79 -12.03
#